data_AF-A0A6J7UMY6-F1
#
_entry.id   AF-A0A6J7UMY6-F1
#
_cell.length_a   1.000
_cell.length_b   1.000
_cell.length_c   1.000
_cell.angle_alpha   90.00
_cell.angle_beta   90.00
_cell.angle_gamma   90.00
#
_symmetry.space_group_name_H-M   'P 1'
#
loop_
_entity.id
_entity.type
_entity.pdbx_description
1 polymer ?
#
loop_
_entity_poly.entity_id
_entity_poly.type
_entity_poly.pdbx_seq_one_letter_code
_entity_poly.pdbx_strand_id
1 'polypeptide(L)'
;MRQLRFATIGSVDDGKSTLIGRLLYDSKSIFEDQLEHVEAVSKRRGDEYVDLSLLTDGLRAEREQGITIDVAHRYFATPARSFVIMDCPGHVQYTRNMVTGASTADLAIILIDARHGVVEQTRRHSILTSLLGVPHLVVCVNKMDLVDYSEERFKEIREDFESFAARLNLHDVTFLPISALKGDNVVDRTPDLGWFEGPTLLHHLENVYTASDDNRIDVRFPVQYVIRPRTTEFHDYRGYAGTVAGGVLRVGDEIVVLPSGLSSTITGIDSADGPLTEAVPGAAVTILLADDLSVTRGDMICRPHNRPRVVQDHEAMLCWLDSNAQLQTNKLYTLKHTTRSTRAKVSEVRYVLDISELHRKEPTGPLAMNDIARVVIHTAEPLLRDDYEHNRVTGSFILVDESTGATAAAGMLLPPRE
;
A
#
# COMPACT_ATOMS: atom_id res chain seq x y z
N MET A 1 16.59 7.91 8.96
CA MET A 1 15.86 6.80 9.62
C MET A 1 14.84 6.27 8.60
N ARG A 2 14.91 5.00 8.19
CA ARG A 2 14.02 4.47 7.14
C ARG A 2 12.63 4.22 7.74
N GLN A 3 11.64 4.93 7.23
CA GLN A 3 10.25 4.83 7.66
C GLN A 3 9.66 3.46 7.27
N LEU A 4 8.87 2.84 8.14
CA LEU A 4 8.02 1.69 7.82
C LEU A 4 6.58 2.14 7.73
N ARG A 5 5.90 1.83 6.62
CA ARG A 5 4.47 2.04 6.48
C ARG A 5 3.78 0.70 6.62
N PHE A 6 2.91 0.56 7.61
CA PHE A 6 2.12 -0.66 7.76
C PHE A 6 0.62 -0.39 7.89
N ALA A 7 -0.17 -1.31 7.36
CA ALA A 7 -1.62 -1.26 7.43
C ALA A 7 -2.13 -2.28 8.46
N THR A 8 -3.03 -1.87 9.35
CA THR A 8 -3.72 -2.78 10.29
C THR A 8 -5.06 -3.18 9.71
N ILE A 9 -5.30 -4.49 9.65
CA ILE A 9 -6.45 -5.09 8.98
C ILE A 9 -6.96 -6.25 9.86
N GLY A 10 -8.24 -6.59 9.76
CA GLY A 10 -8.89 -7.57 10.64
C GLY A 10 -10.38 -7.34 10.70
N SER A 11 -11.11 -8.30 11.26
CA SER A 11 -12.56 -8.21 11.45
C SER A 11 -12.96 -7.06 12.39
N VAL A 12 -14.25 -6.73 12.38
CA VAL A 12 -14.87 -6.03 13.51
C VAL A 12 -14.62 -6.86 14.78
N ASP A 13 -14.27 -6.17 15.87
CA ASP A 13 -13.92 -6.75 17.17
C ASP A 13 -12.62 -7.54 17.30
N ASP A 14 -11.81 -7.71 16.25
CA ASP A 14 -10.50 -8.38 16.38
C ASP A 14 -9.47 -7.59 17.20
N GLY A 15 -9.80 -6.37 17.62
CA GLY A 15 -8.95 -5.54 18.50
C GLY A 15 -7.93 -4.67 17.77
N LYS A 16 -8.19 -4.27 16.52
CA LYS A 16 -7.29 -3.39 15.73
C LYS A 16 -6.99 -2.07 16.43
N SER A 17 -8.04 -1.31 16.75
CA SER A 17 -7.97 -0.03 17.45
C SER A 17 -7.24 -0.16 18.79
N THR A 18 -7.54 -1.22 19.54
CA THR A 18 -6.86 -1.54 20.80
C THR A 18 -5.36 -1.79 20.59
N LEU A 19 -4.97 -2.56 19.57
CA LEU A 19 -3.56 -2.82 19.26
C LEU A 19 -2.80 -1.54 18.89
N ILE A 20 -3.40 -0.70 18.05
CA ILE A 20 -2.80 0.58 17.65
C ILE A 20 -2.68 1.49 18.88
N GLY A 21 -3.73 1.60 19.70
CA GLY A 21 -3.70 2.35 20.95
C GLY A 21 -2.60 1.86 21.89
N ARG A 22 -2.43 0.53 22.00
CA ARG A 22 -1.36 -0.09 22.79
C ARG A 22 0.04 0.23 22.27
N LEU A 23 0.27 0.15 20.96
CA LEU A 23 1.55 0.52 20.35
C LEU A 23 1.89 2.00 20.59
N LEU A 24 0.91 2.90 20.49
CA LEU A 24 1.11 4.33 20.74
C LEU A 24 1.38 4.62 22.22
N TYR A 25 0.67 3.93 23.11
CA TYR A 25 0.85 4.04 24.56
C TYR A 25 2.25 3.58 24.99
N ASP A 26 2.62 2.35 24.62
CA ASP A 26 3.88 1.74 25.06
C ASP A 26 5.11 2.35 24.40
N SER A 27 4.96 2.89 23.17
CA SER A 27 6.05 3.66 22.52
C SER A 27 6.27 5.04 23.14
N LYS A 28 5.51 5.42 24.18
CA LYS A 28 5.55 6.75 24.84
C LYS A 28 5.36 7.90 23.85
N SER A 29 4.62 7.66 22.77
CA SER A 29 4.36 8.66 21.73
C SER A 29 3.15 9.55 22.09
N ILE A 30 2.47 9.25 23.20
CA ILE A 30 1.29 9.97 23.69
C ILE A 30 1.68 10.84 24.88
N PHE A 31 1.21 12.09 24.89
CA PHE A 31 1.39 13.01 26.00
C PHE A 31 0.50 12.62 27.20
N GLU A 32 0.98 12.83 28.43
CA GLU A 32 0.30 12.41 29.67
C GLU A 32 -1.13 12.96 29.79
N ASP A 33 -1.39 14.17 29.30
CA ASP A 33 -2.70 14.84 29.31
C ASP A 33 -3.74 14.13 28.44
N GLN A 34 -3.33 13.56 27.30
CA GLN A 34 -4.21 12.75 26.45
C GLN A 34 -4.57 11.43 27.14
N LEU A 35 -3.64 10.87 27.90
CA LEU A 35 -3.88 9.64 28.65
C LEU A 35 -4.89 9.85 29.77
N GLU A 36 -4.71 10.92 30.58
CA GLU A 36 -5.64 11.29 31.65
C GLU A 36 -7.06 11.51 31.10
N HIS A 37 -7.17 12.11 29.92
CA HIS A 37 -8.46 12.29 29.25
C HIS A 37 -9.12 10.94 28.91
N VAL A 38 -8.37 10.00 28.34
CA VAL A 38 -8.86 8.67 27.99
C VAL A 38 -9.29 7.91 29.23
N GLU A 39 -8.48 7.90 30.30
CA GLU A 39 -8.84 7.27 31.57
C GLU A 39 -10.13 7.84 32.17
N ALA A 40 -10.30 9.17 32.11
CA ALA A 40 -11.49 9.83 32.60
C ALA A 40 -12.73 9.49 31.76
N VAL A 41 -12.58 9.28 30.45
CA VAL A 41 -13.69 8.89 29.55
C VAL A 41 -14.06 7.41 29.74
N SER A 42 -13.08 6.51 29.83
CA SER A 42 -13.32 5.07 30.12
C SER A 42 -14.06 4.89 31.46
N LYS A 43 -13.62 5.60 32.51
CA LYS A 43 -14.32 5.59 33.81
C LYS A 43 -15.76 6.12 33.72
N ARG A 44 -16.02 7.13 32.88
CA ARG A 44 -17.39 7.65 32.67
C ARG A 44 -18.27 6.68 31.88
N ARG A 45 -17.69 5.89 30.97
CA ARG A 45 -18.38 4.82 30.23
C ARG A 45 -18.65 3.59 31.09
N GLY A 46 -17.91 3.45 32.20
CA GLY A 46 -18.05 2.32 33.13
C GLY A 46 -17.11 1.16 32.81
N ASP A 47 -16.08 1.38 32.00
CA ASP A 47 -15.09 0.36 31.65
C ASP A 47 -14.21 0.02 32.86
N GLU A 48 -13.94 -1.26 33.10
CA GLU A 48 -13.06 -1.71 34.20
C GLU A 48 -11.57 -1.46 33.92
N TYR A 49 -11.22 -1.13 32.67
CA TYR A 49 -9.87 -0.89 32.20
C TYR A 49 -9.79 0.40 31.37
N VAL A 50 -8.57 0.88 31.13
CA VAL A 50 -8.33 2.04 30.26
C VAL A 50 -8.51 1.60 28.80
N ASP A 51 -9.56 2.11 28.16
CA ASP A 51 -9.87 1.77 26.77
C ASP A 51 -9.00 2.58 25.81
N LEU A 52 -7.85 2.00 25.44
CA LEU A 52 -6.89 2.62 24.52
C LEU A 52 -7.43 2.80 23.09
N SER A 53 -8.54 2.16 22.72
CA SER A 53 -9.18 2.40 21.41
C SER A 53 -9.72 3.83 21.27
N LEU A 54 -10.00 4.51 22.39
CA LEU A 54 -10.41 5.92 22.40
C LEU A 54 -9.33 6.86 21.85
N LEU A 55 -8.06 6.44 21.87
CA LEU A 55 -6.97 7.18 21.25
C LEU A 55 -7.06 7.11 19.73
N THR A 56 -7.64 6.03 19.20
CA THR A 56 -7.60 5.69 17.77
C THR A 56 -8.77 6.22 16.96
N ASP A 57 -9.93 6.37 17.59
CA ASP A 57 -11.17 6.73 16.90
C ASP A 57 -11.29 8.26 16.72
N GLY A 58 -11.16 8.71 15.47
CA GLY A 58 -11.05 10.13 15.11
C GLY A 58 -12.39 10.82 14.87
N LEU A 59 -13.37 10.11 14.28
CA LEU A 59 -14.67 10.69 13.91
C LEU A 59 -15.74 10.43 14.98
N ARG A 60 -16.66 11.40 15.18
CA ARG A 60 -17.83 11.20 16.09
C ARG A 60 -18.68 10.00 15.66
N ALA A 61 -18.84 9.78 14.36
CA ALA A 61 -19.56 8.63 13.81
C ALA A 61 -18.85 7.29 14.10
N GLU A 62 -17.51 7.26 14.04
CA GLU A 62 -16.72 6.08 14.43
C GLU A 62 -16.91 5.78 15.92
N ARG A 63 -16.86 6.80 16.78
CA ARG A 63 -17.03 6.65 18.25
C ARG A 63 -18.43 6.23 18.68
N GLU A 64 -19.45 6.58 17.90
CA GLU A 64 -20.85 6.19 18.16
C GLU A 64 -21.12 4.75 17.71
N GLN A 65 -20.40 4.25 16.70
CA GLN A 65 -20.58 2.91 16.13
C GLN A 65 -19.51 1.89 16.56
N GLY A 66 -18.41 2.33 17.16
CA GLY A 66 -17.30 1.45 17.58
C GLY A 66 -16.52 0.83 16.43
N ILE A 67 -16.50 1.46 15.25
CA ILE A 67 -15.82 0.96 14.04
C ILE A 67 -15.00 2.05 13.36
N THR A 68 -13.85 1.69 12.78
CA THR A 68 -13.08 2.55 11.85
C THR A 68 -13.84 2.67 10.52
N ILE A 69 -13.99 3.89 10.00
CA ILE A 69 -14.72 4.19 8.76
C ILE A 69 -13.76 4.66 7.66
N ASP A 70 -12.84 5.58 7.96
CA ASP A 70 -11.86 6.10 6.98
C ASP A 70 -10.43 5.66 7.34
N VAL A 71 -9.50 5.71 6.39
CA VAL A 71 -8.10 5.36 6.69
C VAL A 71 -7.47 6.46 7.54
N ALA A 72 -7.24 6.17 8.82
CA ALA A 72 -6.51 7.10 9.69
C ALA A 72 -5.00 6.86 9.55
N HIS A 73 -4.25 7.93 9.26
CA HIS A 73 -2.79 7.92 9.29
C HIS A 73 -2.29 8.35 10.66
N ARG A 74 -1.49 7.50 11.30
CA ARG A 74 -0.86 7.80 12.59
C ARG A 74 0.64 7.61 12.50
N TYR A 75 1.37 8.35 13.32
CA TYR A 75 2.82 8.38 13.30
C TYR A 75 3.34 8.10 14.69
N PHE A 76 4.35 7.24 14.77
CA PHE A 76 5.13 7.05 15.97
C PHE A 76 6.56 6.71 15.58
N ALA A 77 7.49 6.80 16.53
CA ALA A 77 8.88 6.44 16.30
C ALA A 77 9.46 5.80 17.55
N THR A 78 10.39 4.88 17.34
CA THR A 78 11.29 4.37 18.36
C THR A 78 12.70 4.90 18.09
N PRO A 79 13.66 4.70 19.01
CA PRO A 79 15.06 5.02 18.73
C PRO A 79 15.64 4.25 17.54
N ALA A 80 15.02 3.14 17.13
CA ALA A 80 15.47 2.31 16.00
C ALA A 80 14.81 2.72 14.67
N ARG A 81 13.50 3.05 14.66
CA ARG A 81 12.76 3.26 13.42
C ARG A 81 11.57 4.22 13.55
N SER A 82 11.19 4.88 12.45
CA SER A 82 9.95 5.67 12.36
C SER A 82 8.85 4.88 11.64
N PHE A 83 7.60 5.09 12.04
CA PHE A 83 6.46 4.29 11.60
C PHE A 83 5.30 5.16 11.12
N VAL A 84 4.61 4.68 10.09
CA VAL A 84 3.29 5.18 9.65
C VAL A 84 2.31 4.03 9.76
N ILE A 85 1.28 4.23 10.59
CA ILE A 85 0.17 3.31 10.73
C ILE A 85 -0.95 3.78 9.82
N MET A 86 -1.45 2.89 8.98
CA MET A 86 -2.68 3.07 8.22
C MET A 86 -3.76 2.20 8.87
N ASP A 87 -4.67 2.80 9.62
CA ASP A 87 -5.78 2.07 10.22
C ASP A 87 -6.84 1.79 9.16
N CYS A 88 -6.84 0.59 8.61
CA CYS A 88 -7.78 0.21 7.57
C CYS A 88 -9.09 -0.32 8.21
N PRO A 89 -10.25 0.19 7.76
CA PRO A 89 -11.53 -0.27 8.27
C PRO A 89 -11.76 -1.76 7.94
N GLY A 90 -12.24 -2.52 8.93
CA GLY A 90 -12.42 -3.99 8.81
C GLY A 90 -13.73 -4.44 8.20
N HIS A 91 -14.65 -3.52 7.90
CA HIS A 91 -15.98 -3.86 7.42
C HIS A 91 -16.00 -4.00 5.89
N VAL A 92 -16.79 -4.96 5.40
CA VAL A 92 -16.97 -5.31 3.98
C VAL A 92 -17.24 -4.08 3.10
N GLN A 93 -18.02 -3.13 3.61
CA GLN A 93 -18.41 -1.91 2.89
C GLN A 93 -17.25 -0.94 2.62
N TYR A 94 -16.10 -1.10 3.29
CA TYR A 94 -14.96 -0.19 3.22
C TYR A 94 -13.74 -0.79 2.52
N THR A 95 -13.95 -1.75 1.61
CA THR A 95 -12.87 -2.35 0.80
C THR A 95 -12.09 -1.31 0.00
N ARG A 96 -12.77 -0.29 -0.54
CA ARG A 96 -12.13 0.88 -1.16
C ARG A 96 -11.05 1.50 -0.27
N ASN A 97 -11.36 1.69 1.02
CA ASN A 97 -10.50 2.37 1.96
C ASN A 97 -9.27 1.49 2.27
N MET A 98 -9.46 0.18 2.39
CA MET A 98 -8.33 -0.76 2.46
C MET A 98 -7.47 -0.70 1.20
N VAL A 99 -8.06 -0.68 -0.01
CA VAL A 99 -7.31 -0.59 -1.27
C VAL A 99 -6.47 0.69 -1.31
N THR A 100 -7.04 1.83 -0.94
CA THR A 100 -6.30 3.09 -0.91
C THR A 100 -5.19 3.09 0.14
N GLY A 101 -5.46 2.60 1.36
CA GLY A 101 -4.48 2.57 2.44
C GLY A 101 -3.35 1.56 2.20
N ALA A 102 -3.70 0.28 2.01
CA ALA A 102 -2.75 -0.81 1.89
C ALA A 102 -1.93 -0.78 0.58
N SER A 103 -2.37 -0.08 -0.47
CA SER A 103 -1.61 0.08 -1.72
C SER A 103 -0.24 0.74 -1.56
N THR A 104 -0.01 1.45 -0.45
CA THR A 104 1.27 2.09 -0.14
C THR A 104 2.01 1.44 1.02
N ALA A 105 1.44 0.39 1.60
CA ALA A 105 2.04 -0.32 2.72
C ALA A 105 3.24 -1.17 2.29
N ASP A 106 4.24 -1.16 3.14
CA ASP A 106 5.40 -2.06 3.10
C ASP A 106 5.06 -3.38 3.84
N LEU A 107 4.18 -3.30 4.85
CA LEU A 107 3.76 -4.43 5.67
C LEU A 107 2.25 -4.36 6.00
N ALA A 108 1.59 -5.50 6.08
CA ALA A 108 0.22 -5.62 6.57
C ALA A 108 0.20 -6.40 7.89
N ILE A 109 -0.59 -5.95 8.87
CA ILE A 109 -0.88 -6.70 10.09
C ILE A 109 -2.33 -7.15 10.01
N ILE A 110 -2.56 -8.46 9.96
CA ILE A 110 -3.89 -9.06 10.03
C ILE A 110 -4.10 -9.59 11.45
N LEU A 111 -5.10 -9.05 12.14
CA LEU A 111 -5.53 -9.56 13.44
C LEU A 111 -6.55 -10.69 13.26
N ILE A 112 -6.44 -11.71 14.10
CA ILE A 112 -7.38 -12.84 14.19
C ILE A 112 -7.74 -13.03 15.66
N ASP A 113 -9.03 -12.96 16.01
CA ASP A 113 -9.50 -13.32 17.35
C ASP A 113 -9.29 -14.82 17.62
N ALA A 114 -8.49 -15.15 18.64
CA ALA A 114 -8.15 -16.53 19.00
C ALA A 114 -9.38 -17.40 19.30
N ARG A 115 -10.50 -16.80 19.75
CA ARG A 115 -11.74 -17.54 20.03
C ARG A 115 -12.43 -18.00 18.75
N HIS A 116 -12.37 -17.21 17.69
CA HIS A 116 -13.08 -17.48 16.43
C HIS A 116 -12.18 -18.12 15.37
N GLY A 117 -10.87 -17.88 15.40
CA GLY A 117 -9.94 -18.35 14.38
C GLY A 117 -10.18 -17.67 13.02
N VAL A 118 -9.84 -18.35 11.93
CA VAL A 118 -9.87 -17.75 10.58
C VAL A 118 -11.31 -17.59 10.08
N VAL A 119 -11.81 -16.35 10.09
CA VAL A 119 -13.15 -16.01 9.58
C VAL A 119 -13.12 -15.52 8.13
N GLU A 120 -14.30 -15.37 7.51
CA GLU A 120 -14.45 -14.88 6.14
C GLU A 120 -13.75 -13.51 5.91
N GLN A 121 -13.85 -12.60 6.88
CA GLN A 121 -13.21 -11.29 6.79
C GLN A 121 -11.67 -11.41 6.79
N THR A 122 -11.08 -12.30 7.59
CA THR A 122 -9.64 -12.60 7.58
C THR A 122 -9.19 -13.06 6.19
N ARG A 123 -9.96 -13.97 5.57
CA ARG A 123 -9.69 -14.47 4.20
C ARG A 123 -9.74 -13.34 3.18
N ARG A 124 -10.80 -12.53 3.24
CA ARG A 124 -10.98 -11.36 2.35
C ARG A 124 -9.84 -10.38 2.42
N HIS A 125 -9.45 -9.98 3.62
CA HIS A 125 -8.35 -9.06 3.85
C HIS A 125 -7.02 -9.62 3.37
N SER A 126 -6.78 -10.92 3.54
CA SER A 126 -5.58 -11.58 3.04
C SER A 126 -5.53 -11.62 1.51
N ILE A 127 -6.66 -11.88 0.85
CA ILE A 127 -6.79 -11.85 -0.63
C ILE A 127 -6.50 -10.44 -1.14
N LEU A 128 -7.06 -9.41 -0.51
CA LEU A 128 -6.80 -8.01 -0.88
C LEU A 128 -5.33 -7.63 -0.67
N THR A 129 -4.73 -8.06 0.44
CA THR A 129 -3.32 -7.80 0.73
C THR A 129 -2.41 -8.44 -0.32
N SER A 130 -2.69 -9.68 -0.71
CA SER A 130 -1.96 -10.37 -1.79
C SER A 130 -2.19 -9.68 -3.14
N LEU A 131 -3.42 -9.31 -3.48
CA LEU A 131 -3.75 -8.60 -4.72
C LEU A 131 -3.01 -7.26 -4.82
N LEU A 132 -2.93 -6.51 -3.72
CA LEU A 132 -2.24 -5.22 -3.64
C LEU A 132 -0.72 -5.35 -3.59
N GLY A 133 -0.19 -6.58 -3.58
CA GLY A 133 1.24 -6.86 -3.57
C GLY A 133 1.95 -6.27 -2.34
N VAL A 134 1.34 -6.37 -1.15
CA VAL A 134 2.01 -5.97 0.09
C VAL A 134 3.11 -7.01 0.39
N PRO A 135 4.40 -6.61 0.49
CA PRO A 135 5.51 -7.56 0.59
C PRO A 135 5.49 -8.45 1.83
N HIS A 136 5.23 -7.83 2.99
CA HIS A 136 5.28 -8.51 4.29
C HIS A 136 3.90 -8.58 4.94
N LEU A 137 3.57 -9.74 5.50
CA LEU A 137 2.33 -9.97 6.23
C LEU A 137 2.62 -10.50 7.64
N VAL A 138 2.04 -9.86 8.64
CA VAL A 138 2.08 -10.29 10.03
C VAL A 138 0.69 -10.71 10.46
N VAL A 139 0.52 -11.97 10.81
CA VAL A 139 -0.72 -12.51 11.36
C VAL A 139 -0.63 -12.50 12.87
N CYS A 140 -1.34 -11.58 13.49
CA CYS A 140 -1.44 -11.45 14.94
C CYS A 140 -2.65 -12.24 15.45
N VAL A 141 -2.42 -13.37 16.11
CA VAL A 141 -3.46 -14.12 16.81
C VAL A 141 -3.71 -13.40 18.14
N ASN A 142 -4.75 -12.57 18.16
CA ASN A 142 -5.07 -11.66 19.25
C ASN A 142 -6.05 -12.30 20.25
N LYS A 143 -6.13 -11.73 21.45
CA LYS A 143 -6.97 -12.19 22.57
C LYS A 143 -6.59 -13.58 23.09
N MET A 144 -5.29 -13.88 23.10
CA MET A 144 -4.79 -15.13 23.67
C MET A 144 -5.13 -15.28 25.16
N ASP A 145 -5.35 -14.17 25.88
CA ASP A 145 -5.82 -14.15 27.26
C ASP A 145 -7.21 -14.78 27.44
N LEU A 146 -8.04 -14.84 26.40
CA LEU A 146 -9.38 -15.44 26.45
C LEU A 146 -9.39 -16.94 26.11
N VAL A 147 -8.23 -17.49 25.73
CA VAL A 147 -8.03 -18.92 25.43
C VAL A 147 -6.88 -19.49 26.26
N ASP A 148 -6.66 -18.91 27.44
CA ASP A 148 -5.66 -19.31 28.43
C ASP A 148 -4.24 -19.47 27.83
N TYR A 149 -3.91 -18.66 26.82
CA TYR A 149 -2.63 -18.69 26.10
C TYR A 149 -2.28 -20.06 25.51
N SER A 150 -3.27 -20.88 25.12
CA SER A 150 -3.05 -22.23 24.56
C SER A 150 -2.18 -22.24 23.30
N GLU A 151 -1.10 -23.01 23.35
CA GLU A 151 -0.22 -23.27 22.20
C GLU A 151 -0.94 -24.05 21.09
N GLU A 152 -1.78 -25.02 21.47
CA GLU A 152 -2.56 -25.84 20.56
C GLU A 152 -3.53 -24.99 19.74
N ARG A 153 -4.24 -24.06 20.39
CA ARG A 153 -5.18 -23.17 19.71
C ARG A 153 -4.46 -22.24 18.73
N PHE A 154 -3.28 -21.72 19.11
CA PHE A 154 -2.46 -20.92 18.20
C PHE A 154 -2.01 -21.71 16.98
N LYS A 155 -1.55 -22.95 17.16
CA LYS A 155 -1.12 -23.83 16.06
C LYS A 155 -2.27 -24.17 15.12
N GLU A 156 -3.45 -24.47 15.64
CA GLU A 156 -4.65 -24.72 14.83
C GLU A 156 -4.97 -23.53 13.91
N ILE A 157 -5.03 -22.31 14.47
CA ILE A 157 -5.33 -21.10 13.69
C ILE A 157 -4.24 -20.84 12.65
N ARG A 158 -2.97 -21.08 13.00
CA ARG A 158 -1.85 -20.94 12.09
C ARG A 158 -1.97 -21.91 10.91
N GLU A 159 -2.22 -23.19 11.17
CA GLU A 159 -2.38 -24.22 10.13
C GLU A 159 -3.56 -23.90 9.21
N ASP A 160 -4.69 -23.48 9.77
CA ASP A 160 -5.87 -23.04 9.01
C ASP A 160 -5.54 -21.87 8.09
N PHE A 161 -4.78 -20.89 8.59
CA PHE A 161 -4.38 -19.73 7.80
C PHE A 161 -3.38 -20.11 6.72
N GLU A 162 -2.35 -20.91 7.03
CA GLU A 162 -1.34 -21.36 6.07
C GLU A 162 -1.97 -22.16 4.92
N SER A 163 -2.92 -23.05 5.23
CA SER A 163 -3.69 -23.82 4.24
C SER A 163 -4.44 -22.93 3.26
N PHE A 164 -5.03 -21.84 3.76
CA PHE A 164 -5.70 -20.84 2.94
C PHE A 164 -4.70 -19.97 2.16
N ALA A 165 -3.64 -19.50 2.82
CA ALA A 165 -2.61 -18.61 2.26
C ALA A 165 -1.80 -19.28 1.15
N ALA A 166 -1.70 -20.61 1.12
CA ALA A 166 -1.05 -21.37 0.05
C ALA A 166 -1.63 -21.11 -1.36
N ARG A 167 -2.84 -20.54 -1.45
CA ARG A 167 -3.49 -20.14 -2.72
C ARG A 167 -3.17 -18.71 -3.14
N LEU A 168 -2.50 -17.95 -2.28
CA LEU A 168 -2.21 -16.54 -2.45
C LEU A 168 -0.73 -16.35 -2.80
N ASN A 169 -0.42 -15.29 -3.54
CA ASN A 169 0.96 -14.87 -3.76
C ASN A 169 1.37 -14.00 -2.57
N LEU A 170 1.71 -14.65 -1.45
CA LEU A 170 2.24 -14.01 -0.23
C LEU A 170 3.69 -14.47 -0.06
N HIS A 171 4.60 -13.53 0.14
CA HIS A 171 6.04 -13.82 0.19
C HIS A 171 6.55 -14.10 1.61
N ASP A 172 6.27 -13.19 2.53
CA ASP A 172 6.77 -13.25 3.90
C ASP A 172 5.60 -13.16 4.89
N VAL A 173 5.29 -14.29 5.55
CA VAL A 173 4.19 -14.39 6.52
C VAL A 173 4.76 -14.76 7.89
N THR A 174 4.59 -13.86 8.87
CA THR A 174 5.00 -14.07 10.26
C THR A 174 3.79 -14.21 11.16
N PHE A 175 3.76 -15.19 12.07
CA PHE A 175 2.68 -15.39 13.04
C PHE A 175 3.12 -15.00 14.44
N LEU A 176 2.33 -14.17 15.11
CA LEU A 176 2.60 -13.70 16.48
C LEU A 176 1.36 -13.91 17.38
N PRO A 177 1.46 -14.67 18.49
CA PRO A 177 0.44 -14.70 19.51
C PRO A 177 0.51 -13.43 20.36
N ILE A 178 -0.59 -12.71 20.54
CA ILE A 178 -0.64 -11.46 21.31
C ILE A 178 -1.92 -11.33 22.15
N SER A 179 -1.86 -10.47 23.16
CA SER A 179 -3.06 -9.85 23.74
C SER A 179 -2.92 -8.34 23.70
N ALA A 180 -3.62 -7.68 22.77
CA ALA A 180 -3.59 -6.22 22.63
C ALA A 180 -4.11 -5.50 23.88
N LEU A 181 -5.09 -6.10 24.58
CA LEU A 181 -5.70 -5.53 25.76
C LEU A 181 -4.74 -5.56 26.97
N LYS A 182 -4.09 -6.70 27.19
CA LYS A 182 -3.16 -6.90 28.30
C LYS A 182 -1.74 -6.39 28.02
N GLY A 183 -1.41 -6.23 26.73
CA GLY A 183 -0.08 -5.80 26.27
C GLY A 183 0.88 -6.97 25.98
N ASP A 184 0.43 -8.21 26.16
CA ASP A 184 1.26 -9.40 26.04
C ASP A 184 1.80 -9.59 24.61
N ASN A 185 3.13 -9.67 24.50
CA ASN A 185 3.89 -9.87 23.27
C ASN A 185 3.68 -8.78 22.19
N VAL A 186 3.08 -7.64 22.56
CA VAL A 186 2.97 -6.45 21.70
C VAL A 186 4.28 -5.67 21.71
N VAL A 187 4.72 -5.25 22.90
CA VAL A 187 6.01 -4.58 23.10
C VAL A 187 6.94 -5.48 23.90
N ASP A 188 6.48 -5.89 25.08
CA ASP A 188 7.23 -6.74 26.00
C ASP A 188 6.81 -8.20 25.91
N ARG A 189 7.75 -9.12 26.18
CA ARG A 189 7.47 -10.55 26.30
C ARG A 189 6.72 -10.84 27.59
N THR A 190 5.88 -11.87 27.57
CA THR A 190 5.12 -12.33 28.73
C THR A 190 5.51 -13.77 29.11
N PRO A 191 5.55 -14.12 30.41
CA PRO A 191 5.73 -15.50 30.86
C PRO A 191 4.58 -16.43 30.43
N ASP A 192 3.37 -15.89 30.25
CA ASP A 192 2.17 -16.67 29.90
C ASP A 192 2.27 -17.31 28.50
N LEU A 193 3.12 -16.75 27.62
CA LEU A 193 3.49 -17.29 26.31
C LEU A 193 4.87 -17.96 26.35
N GLY A 194 5.21 -18.65 27.44
CA GLY A 194 6.52 -19.28 27.64
C GLY A 194 6.89 -20.33 26.58
N TRP A 195 5.92 -20.86 25.83
CA TRP A 195 6.12 -21.77 24.70
C TRP A 195 6.48 -21.04 23.39
N PHE A 196 6.26 -19.72 23.29
CA PHE A 196 6.52 -18.94 22.08
C PHE A 196 7.92 -18.32 22.12
N GLU A 197 8.82 -18.79 21.25
CA GLU A 197 10.21 -18.31 21.21
C GLU A 197 10.44 -17.11 20.27
N GLY A 198 9.43 -16.72 19.49
CA GLY A 198 9.51 -15.67 18.47
C GLY A 198 9.63 -14.23 19.02
N PRO A 199 9.78 -13.22 18.13
CA PRO A 199 9.90 -11.83 18.54
C PRO A 199 8.57 -11.26 19.05
N THR A 200 8.62 -10.14 19.78
CA THR A 200 7.41 -9.33 20.02
C THR A 200 7.02 -8.59 18.74
N LEU A 201 5.77 -8.11 18.67
CA LEU A 201 5.31 -7.35 17.50
C LEU A 201 6.18 -6.11 17.24
N LEU A 202 6.46 -5.30 18.25
CA LEU A 202 7.29 -4.11 18.08
C LEU A 202 8.69 -4.46 17.60
N HIS A 203 9.32 -5.48 18.21
CA HIS A 203 10.65 -5.92 17.79
C HIS A 203 10.66 -6.38 16.33
N HIS A 204 9.64 -7.13 15.90
CA HIS A 204 9.50 -7.51 14.50
C HIS A 204 9.40 -6.27 13.60
N LEU A 205 8.50 -5.33 13.90
CA LEU A 205 8.31 -4.10 13.12
C LEU A 205 9.59 -3.23 13.02
N GLU A 206 10.40 -3.18 14.08
CA GLU A 206 11.69 -2.49 14.08
C GLU A 206 12.72 -3.13 13.14
N ASN A 207 12.68 -4.47 13.01
CA ASN A 207 13.73 -5.24 12.33
C ASN A 207 13.34 -5.77 10.94
N VAL A 208 12.07 -5.69 10.53
CA VAL A 208 11.64 -6.10 9.18
C VAL A 208 12.42 -5.33 8.12
N TYR A 209 13.13 -6.07 7.27
CA TYR A 209 13.98 -5.51 6.23
C TYR A 209 13.16 -5.22 4.97
N THR A 210 12.79 -3.95 4.76
CA THR A 210 12.01 -3.54 3.58
C THR A 210 12.86 -3.04 2.42
N ALA A 211 14.19 -2.98 2.57
CA ALA A 211 15.07 -2.35 1.56
C ALA A 211 15.33 -3.21 0.33
N SER A 212 15.01 -4.51 0.39
CA SER A 212 14.99 -5.43 -0.75
C SER A 212 13.77 -5.25 -1.65
N ASP A 213 12.69 -4.66 -1.14
CA ASP A 213 11.41 -4.61 -1.85
C ASP A 213 11.38 -3.52 -2.92
N ASP A 214 12.32 -2.57 -2.82
CA ASP A 214 12.51 -1.54 -3.83
C ASP A 214 13.03 -2.20 -5.11
N ASN A 215 12.34 -2.02 -6.24
CA ASN A 215 12.87 -2.45 -7.54
C ASN A 215 14.12 -1.62 -7.87
N ARG A 216 15.31 -2.20 -7.66
CA ARG A 216 16.62 -1.57 -7.92
C ARG A 216 17.21 -1.96 -9.27
N ILE A 217 16.49 -2.74 -10.07
CA ILE A 217 16.97 -3.28 -11.35
C ILE A 217 16.41 -2.44 -12.50
N ASP A 218 15.09 -2.22 -12.52
CA ASP A 218 14.39 -1.60 -13.63
C ASP A 218 14.37 -0.09 -13.51
N VAL A 219 15.32 0.57 -14.17
CA VAL A 219 15.37 2.03 -14.21
C VAL A 219 14.12 2.61 -14.85
N ARG A 220 13.32 3.29 -14.03
CA ARG A 220 12.11 4.01 -14.43
C ARG A 220 12.13 5.39 -13.78
N PHE A 221 12.25 6.43 -14.59
CA PHE A 221 12.17 7.81 -14.13
C PHE A 221 11.09 8.55 -14.93
N PRO A 222 9.83 8.55 -14.44
CA PRO A 222 8.77 9.32 -15.07
C PRO A 222 9.01 10.82 -14.85
N VAL A 223 9.15 11.54 -15.94
CA VAL A 223 9.40 12.99 -15.90
C VAL A 223 8.12 13.70 -15.48
N GLN A 224 8.19 14.44 -14.37
CA GLN A 224 7.07 15.19 -13.82
C GLN A 224 7.11 16.65 -14.26
N TYR A 225 8.31 17.23 -14.34
CA TYR A 225 8.48 18.65 -14.62
C TYR A 225 9.82 18.92 -15.32
N VAL A 226 9.84 19.94 -16.18
CA VAL A 226 11.06 20.40 -16.86
C VAL A 226 11.44 21.76 -16.29
N ILE A 227 12.57 21.82 -15.61
CA ILE A 227 13.09 23.01 -14.96
C ILE A 227 13.92 23.80 -15.97
N ARG A 228 13.51 25.05 -16.19
CA ARG A 228 14.25 26.07 -16.96
C ARG A 228 14.18 27.40 -16.22
N PRO A 229 15.22 27.77 -15.44
CA PRO A 229 15.22 28.98 -14.62
C PRO A 229 15.07 30.28 -15.43
N ARG A 230 15.52 30.28 -16.70
CA ARG A 230 15.50 31.45 -17.59
C ARG A 230 16.19 32.69 -16.96
N THR A 231 17.16 32.47 -16.08
CA THR A 231 18.00 33.53 -15.51
C THR A 231 19.25 33.71 -16.37
N THR A 232 19.90 34.88 -16.27
CA THR A 232 21.15 35.16 -16.99
C THR A 232 22.30 34.23 -16.57
N GLU A 233 22.29 33.76 -15.32
CA GLU A 233 23.27 32.81 -14.79
C GLU A 233 23.04 31.37 -15.29
N PHE A 234 21.78 30.98 -15.54
CA PHE A 234 21.38 29.62 -15.94
C PHE A 234 20.63 29.64 -17.28
N HIS A 235 21.22 30.28 -18.29
CA HIS A 235 20.58 30.46 -19.59
C HIS A 235 20.28 29.13 -20.29
N ASP A 236 21.24 28.19 -20.26
CA ASP A 236 21.16 26.89 -20.94
C ASP A 236 20.80 25.74 -20.00
N TYR A 237 20.44 26.03 -18.74
CA TYR A 237 20.12 24.99 -17.77
C TYR A 237 18.78 24.33 -18.12
N ARG A 238 18.83 23.00 -18.27
CA ARG A 238 17.66 22.15 -18.49
C ARG A 238 17.72 20.92 -17.59
N GLY A 239 16.92 20.95 -16.54
CA GLY A 239 16.76 19.83 -15.61
C GLY A 239 15.43 19.13 -15.76
N TYR A 240 15.42 17.82 -15.61
CA TYR A 240 14.21 17.00 -15.66
C TYR A 240 13.92 16.46 -14.27
N ALA A 241 12.89 17.01 -13.63
CA ALA A 241 12.51 16.66 -12.27
C ALA A 241 11.45 15.55 -12.24
N GLY A 242 11.59 14.66 -11.28
CA GLY A 242 10.71 13.53 -11.04
C GLY A 242 11.17 12.71 -9.84
N THR A 243 10.45 11.63 -9.56
CA THR A 243 10.81 10.66 -8.53
C THR A 243 11.24 9.37 -9.19
N VAL A 244 12.38 8.81 -8.76
CA VAL A 244 12.85 7.51 -9.27
C VAL A 244 11.82 6.44 -8.90
N ALA A 245 11.17 5.84 -9.90
CA ALA A 245 10.14 4.82 -9.74
C ALA A 245 10.73 3.40 -9.66
N GLY A 246 11.97 3.22 -10.11
CA GLY A 246 12.69 1.95 -10.07
C GLY A 246 14.12 2.14 -10.59
N GLY A 247 14.96 1.16 -10.31
CA GLY A 247 16.37 1.13 -10.70
C GLY A 247 17.26 2.08 -9.91
N VAL A 248 18.56 2.01 -10.20
CA VAL A 248 19.53 2.99 -9.71
C VAL A 248 20.08 3.78 -10.90
N LEU A 249 20.02 5.10 -10.79
CA LEU A 249 20.53 6.05 -11.78
C LEU A 249 21.85 6.61 -11.29
N ARG A 250 22.87 6.63 -12.15
CA ARG A 250 24.17 7.22 -11.85
C ARG A 250 24.56 8.27 -12.86
N VAL A 251 25.36 9.24 -12.43
CA VAL A 251 26.03 10.15 -13.35
C VAL A 251 26.93 9.32 -14.27
N GLY A 252 26.82 9.55 -15.58
CA GLY A 252 27.48 8.79 -16.64
C GLY A 252 26.68 7.61 -17.19
N ASP A 253 25.51 7.28 -16.64
CA ASP A 253 24.66 6.22 -17.20
C ASP A 253 24.12 6.62 -18.59
N GLU A 254 24.19 5.68 -19.53
CA GLU A 254 23.46 5.77 -20.80
C GLU A 254 21.96 5.52 -20.58
N ILE A 255 21.14 6.39 -21.14
CA ILE A 255 19.69 6.36 -21.00
C ILE A 255 18.99 6.48 -22.34
N VAL A 256 17.72 6.10 -22.36
CA VAL A 256 16.79 6.34 -23.47
C VAL A 256 15.53 7.03 -22.93
N VAL A 257 15.04 8.02 -23.69
CA VAL A 257 13.81 8.76 -23.38
C VAL A 257 12.65 8.19 -24.18
N LEU A 258 11.67 7.63 -23.49
CA LEU A 258 10.42 7.15 -24.09
C LEU A 258 9.31 8.21 -24.00
N PRO A 259 8.46 8.32 -25.05
CA PRO A 259 8.31 7.39 -26.16
C PRO A 259 9.24 7.68 -27.37
N SER A 260 10.02 8.77 -27.34
CA SER A 260 10.83 9.21 -28.49
C SER A 260 11.87 8.19 -28.97
N GLY A 261 12.40 7.37 -28.06
CA GLY A 261 13.48 6.41 -28.33
C GLY A 261 14.86 7.04 -28.46
N LEU A 262 15.00 8.35 -28.25
CA LEU A 262 16.28 9.06 -28.31
C LEU A 262 17.14 8.71 -27.09
N SER A 263 18.43 8.49 -27.34
CA SER A 263 19.41 8.16 -26.29
C SER A 263 20.19 9.39 -25.84
N SER A 264 20.65 9.40 -24.60
CA SER A 264 21.56 10.41 -24.05
C SER A 264 22.33 9.81 -22.87
N THR A 265 23.14 10.62 -22.20
CA THR A 265 23.89 10.26 -21.00
C THR A 265 23.54 11.22 -19.87
N ILE A 266 23.45 10.70 -18.64
CA ILE A 266 23.23 11.54 -17.45
C ILE A 266 24.52 12.30 -17.11
N THR A 267 24.46 13.63 -17.13
CA THR A 267 25.60 14.49 -16.79
C THR A 267 25.58 14.96 -15.33
N GLY A 268 24.41 14.93 -14.69
CA GLY A 268 24.25 15.35 -13.31
C GLY A 268 22.92 14.87 -12.72
N ILE A 269 22.91 14.73 -11.40
CA ILE A 269 21.74 14.39 -10.60
C ILE A 269 21.74 15.36 -9.42
N ASP A 270 20.68 16.15 -9.27
CA ASP A 270 20.56 17.13 -8.20
C ASP A 270 19.35 16.81 -7.30
N SER A 271 19.53 16.92 -6.00
CA SER A 271 18.45 16.86 -5.01
C SER A 271 18.23 18.24 -4.36
N ALA A 272 17.22 18.34 -3.50
CA ALA A 272 16.99 19.57 -2.74
C ALA A 272 18.18 19.95 -1.84
N ASP A 273 18.98 18.97 -1.43
CA ASP A 273 20.13 19.14 -0.54
C ASP A 273 21.46 19.30 -1.30
N GLY A 274 21.43 19.29 -2.64
CA GLY A 274 22.60 19.44 -3.49
C GLY A 274 22.84 18.27 -4.46
N PRO A 275 23.99 18.27 -5.17
CA PRO A 275 24.31 17.28 -6.19
C PRO A 275 24.56 15.89 -5.61
N LEU A 276 24.14 14.87 -6.36
CA LEU A 276 24.26 13.46 -6.04
C LEU A 276 25.03 12.72 -7.14
N THR A 277 25.77 11.68 -6.76
CA THR A 277 26.41 10.76 -7.71
C THR A 277 25.48 9.66 -8.20
N GLU A 278 24.50 9.29 -7.37
CA GLU A 278 23.48 8.29 -7.68
C GLU A 278 22.12 8.63 -7.05
N ALA A 279 21.05 8.15 -7.69
CA ALA A 279 19.68 8.22 -7.18
C ALA A 279 19.04 6.83 -7.20
N VAL A 280 18.31 6.53 -6.14
CA VAL A 280 17.65 5.24 -5.89
C VAL A 280 16.12 5.42 -5.85
N PRO A 281 15.31 4.34 -5.93
CA PRO A 281 13.86 4.44 -5.91
C PRO A 281 13.34 5.25 -4.71
N GLY A 282 12.31 6.07 -4.96
CA GLY A 282 11.74 7.00 -3.98
C GLY A 282 12.46 8.35 -3.86
N ALA A 283 13.68 8.49 -4.41
CA ALA A 283 14.38 9.77 -4.42
C ALA A 283 13.73 10.75 -5.42
N ALA A 284 13.36 11.94 -4.93
CA ALA A 284 12.94 13.06 -5.76
C ALA A 284 14.18 13.84 -6.20
N VAL A 285 14.48 13.81 -7.50
CA VAL A 285 15.71 14.38 -8.06
C VAL A 285 15.45 15.11 -9.38
N THR A 286 16.40 15.95 -9.76
CA THR A 286 16.50 16.57 -11.08
C THR A 286 17.65 15.92 -11.84
N ILE A 287 17.37 15.41 -13.04
CA ILE A 287 18.37 14.79 -13.91
C ILE A 287 18.78 15.79 -15.00
N LEU A 288 20.09 15.88 -15.24
CA LEU A 288 20.68 16.61 -16.35
C LEU A 288 21.14 15.63 -17.42
N LEU A 289 20.90 15.96 -18.69
CA LEU A 289 21.29 15.14 -19.84
C LEU A 289 22.38 15.84 -20.65
N ALA A 290 23.21 15.06 -21.33
CA ALA A 290 24.27 15.57 -22.21
C ALA A 290 23.70 16.22 -23.47
N ASP A 291 22.58 15.70 -23.99
CA ASP A 291 21.97 16.13 -25.24
C ASP A 291 20.70 16.94 -24.99
N ASP A 292 20.43 17.94 -25.83
CA ASP A 292 19.20 18.74 -25.76
C ASP A 292 18.01 17.99 -26.39
N LEU A 293 17.51 17.00 -25.65
CA LEU A 293 16.36 16.19 -26.07
C LEU A 293 15.04 16.87 -25.74
N SER A 294 14.04 16.77 -26.63
CA SER A 294 12.67 17.28 -26.43
C SER A 294 11.85 16.44 -25.44
N VAL A 295 12.32 16.35 -24.18
CA VAL A 295 11.62 15.65 -23.09
C VAL A 295 10.60 16.58 -22.43
N THR A 296 9.42 16.02 -22.13
CA THR A 296 8.27 16.70 -21.53
C THR A 296 7.66 15.89 -20.38
N ARG A 297 6.66 16.45 -19.70
CA ARG A 297 5.94 15.72 -18.64
C ARG A 297 5.22 14.50 -19.23
N GLY A 298 5.33 13.37 -18.55
CA GLY A 298 4.73 12.11 -18.98
C GLY A 298 5.66 11.26 -19.84
N ASP A 299 6.83 11.75 -20.22
CA ASP A 299 7.91 10.94 -20.77
C ASP A 299 8.62 10.15 -19.66
N MET A 300 9.32 9.09 -20.05
CA MET A 300 10.06 8.25 -19.12
C MET A 300 11.51 8.09 -19.55
N ILE A 301 12.42 8.35 -18.62
CA ILE A 301 13.84 8.01 -18.77
C ILE A 301 14.03 6.59 -18.24
N CYS A 302 14.64 5.72 -19.06
CA CYS A 302 14.92 4.33 -18.72
C CYS A 302 16.25 3.88 -19.35
N ARG A 303 16.69 2.65 -19.06
CA ARG A 303 17.93 2.10 -19.66
C ARG A 303 17.67 1.55 -21.07
N PRO A 304 18.62 1.70 -22.02
CA PRO A 304 18.42 1.25 -23.40
C PRO A 304 18.06 -0.24 -23.56
N HIS A 305 18.62 -1.10 -22.71
CA HIS A 305 18.41 -2.56 -22.74
C HIS A 305 17.39 -3.06 -21.70
N ASN A 306 16.72 -2.14 -20.99
CA ASN A 306 15.68 -2.45 -20.03
C ASN A 306 14.57 -1.40 -20.14
N ARG A 307 13.75 -1.57 -21.18
CA ARG A 307 12.66 -0.66 -21.51
C ARG A 307 11.32 -1.21 -20.98
N PRO A 308 10.44 -0.35 -20.45
CA PRO A 308 9.05 -0.74 -20.18
C PRO A 308 8.32 -1.07 -21.49
N ARG A 309 7.19 -1.76 -21.39
CA ARG A 309 6.32 -2.02 -22.53
C ARG A 309 5.61 -0.74 -22.95
N VAL A 310 5.56 -0.50 -24.26
CA VAL A 310 4.86 0.65 -24.87
C VAL A 310 3.67 0.13 -25.66
N VAL A 311 2.50 0.04 -25.01
CA VAL A 311 1.30 -0.58 -25.58
C VAL A 311 0.04 0.22 -25.23
N GLN A 312 -1.03 0.05 -26.00
CA GLN A 312 -2.34 0.71 -25.78
C GLN A 312 -3.40 -0.22 -25.18
N ASP A 313 -3.23 -1.54 -25.39
CA ASP A 313 -4.13 -2.54 -24.83
C ASP A 313 -3.51 -3.12 -23.56
N HIS A 314 -4.31 -3.11 -22.50
CA HIS A 314 -3.89 -3.46 -21.16
C HIS A 314 -4.86 -4.43 -20.54
N GLU A 315 -4.34 -5.47 -19.91
CA GLU A 315 -5.11 -6.27 -18.98
C GLU A 315 -4.76 -5.84 -17.56
N ALA A 316 -5.78 -5.68 -16.72
CA ALA A 316 -5.59 -5.19 -15.36
C ALA A 316 -6.57 -5.85 -14.38
N MET A 317 -6.15 -5.98 -13.13
CA MET A 317 -7.08 -6.09 -12.01
C MET A 317 -7.52 -4.68 -11.62
N LEU A 318 -8.83 -4.44 -11.62
CA LEU A 318 -9.44 -3.15 -11.36
C LEU A 318 -10.35 -3.24 -10.15
N CYS A 319 -10.17 -2.35 -9.18
CA CYS A 319 -11.10 -2.13 -8.08
C CYS A 319 -11.95 -0.89 -8.38
N TRP A 320 -13.27 -1.07 -8.39
CA TRP A 320 -14.21 0.02 -8.60
C TRP A 320 -14.46 0.77 -7.29
N LEU A 321 -14.24 2.09 -7.29
CA LEU A 321 -14.22 2.92 -6.08
C LEU A 321 -15.41 3.89 -6.00
N ASP A 322 -16.11 4.13 -7.11
CA ASP A 322 -17.24 5.05 -7.17
C ASP A 322 -18.50 4.43 -6.57
N SER A 323 -19.09 5.11 -5.58
CA SER A 323 -20.34 4.73 -4.94
C SER A 323 -21.58 5.22 -5.70
N ASN A 324 -21.42 6.23 -6.55
CA ASN A 324 -22.51 6.95 -7.20
C ASN A 324 -22.71 6.50 -8.66
N ALA A 325 -21.71 5.86 -9.25
CA ALA A 325 -21.75 5.36 -10.61
C ALA A 325 -21.25 3.91 -10.66
N GLN A 326 -21.77 3.14 -11.60
CA GLN A 326 -21.27 1.81 -11.93
C GLN A 326 -20.35 1.90 -13.15
N LEU A 327 -19.46 0.91 -13.31
CA LEU A 327 -18.61 0.84 -14.50
C LEU A 327 -19.46 0.67 -15.75
N GLN A 328 -19.24 1.55 -16.73
CA GLN A 328 -19.83 1.42 -18.06
C GLN A 328 -18.75 1.05 -19.07
N THR A 329 -18.87 -0.13 -19.69
CA THR A 329 -17.98 -0.54 -20.78
C THR A 329 -18.07 0.45 -21.94
N ASN A 330 -16.95 0.72 -22.59
CA ASN A 330 -16.79 1.69 -23.68
C ASN A 330 -17.08 3.16 -23.34
N LYS A 331 -17.45 3.50 -22.09
CA LYS A 331 -17.42 4.89 -21.62
C LYS A 331 -15.98 5.38 -21.57
N LEU A 332 -15.79 6.65 -21.93
CA LEU A 332 -14.49 7.31 -21.84
C LEU A 332 -14.22 7.75 -20.40
N TYR A 333 -13.04 7.43 -19.92
CA TYR A 333 -12.47 7.86 -18.65
C TYR A 333 -11.09 8.49 -18.91
N THR A 334 -10.65 9.36 -18.02
CA THR A 334 -9.24 9.78 -17.99
C THR A 334 -8.45 8.77 -17.15
N LEU A 335 -7.53 8.06 -17.77
CA LEU A 335 -6.57 7.19 -17.08
C LEU A 335 -5.34 8.01 -16.71
N LYS A 336 -5.01 8.04 -15.41
CA LYS A 336 -3.76 8.62 -14.91
C LYS A 336 -2.78 7.49 -14.58
N HIS A 337 -1.60 7.57 -15.17
CA HIS A 337 -0.52 6.60 -15.01
C HIS A 337 0.79 7.35 -14.87
N THR A 338 1.49 7.13 -13.75
CA THR A 338 2.69 7.90 -13.36
C THR A 338 2.45 9.43 -13.46
N THR A 339 3.14 10.13 -14.35
CA THR A 339 3.02 11.57 -14.58
C THR A 339 2.17 11.92 -15.81
N ARG A 340 1.68 10.90 -16.54
CA ARG A 340 0.89 11.00 -17.76
C ARG A 340 -0.62 10.87 -17.48
N SER A 341 -1.43 11.47 -18.34
CA SER A 341 -2.88 11.27 -18.36
C SER A 341 -3.33 11.07 -19.80
N THR A 342 -4.12 10.04 -20.06
CA THR A 342 -4.66 9.73 -21.39
C THR A 342 -6.13 9.35 -21.27
N ARG A 343 -6.89 9.55 -22.34
CA ARG A 343 -8.22 8.95 -22.43
C ARG A 343 -8.11 7.44 -22.54
N ALA A 344 -9.03 6.74 -21.89
CA ALA A 344 -9.11 5.30 -21.88
C ALA A 344 -10.56 4.85 -21.84
N LYS A 345 -10.81 3.61 -22.26
CA LYS A 345 -12.09 2.94 -22.08
C LYS A 345 -11.86 1.52 -21.59
N VAL A 346 -12.74 1.05 -20.73
CA VAL A 346 -12.80 -0.38 -20.40
C VAL A 346 -13.57 -1.08 -21.51
N SER A 347 -12.89 -1.89 -22.32
CA SER A 347 -13.50 -2.57 -23.47
C SER A 347 -14.24 -3.84 -23.04
N GLU A 348 -13.74 -4.53 -22.02
CA GLU A 348 -14.26 -5.83 -21.57
C GLU A 348 -14.04 -6.00 -20.07
N VAL A 349 -15.04 -6.57 -19.39
CA VAL A 349 -14.89 -7.14 -18.03
C VAL A 349 -14.84 -8.65 -18.19
N ARG A 350 -13.72 -9.29 -17.84
CA ARG A 350 -13.52 -10.74 -18.05
C ARG A 350 -14.14 -11.58 -16.94
N TYR A 351 -13.89 -11.21 -15.70
CA TYR A 351 -14.49 -11.83 -14.53
C TYR A 351 -14.47 -10.87 -13.35
N VAL A 352 -15.38 -11.10 -12.40
CA VAL A 352 -15.37 -10.48 -11.08
C VAL A 352 -14.78 -11.47 -10.09
N LEU A 353 -13.88 -11.01 -9.22
CA LEU A 353 -13.27 -11.84 -8.19
C LEU A 353 -14.20 -11.88 -6.98
N ASP A 354 -14.56 -13.09 -6.56
CA ASP A 354 -15.09 -13.30 -5.22
C ASP A 354 -13.94 -13.18 -4.22
N ILE A 355 -13.92 -12.08 -3.50
CA ILE A 355 -12.91 -11.77 -2.50
C ILE A 355 -13.05 -12.57 -1.20
N SER A 356 -14.11 -13.34 -0.99
CA SER A 356 -14.26 -14.22 0.17
C SER A 356 -13.74 -15.64 -0.11
N GLU A 357 -13.95 -16.14 -1.33
CA GLU A 357 -13.60 -17.51 -1.73
C GLU A 357 -12.42 -17.62 -2.71
N LEU A 358 -11.93 -16.49 -3.24
CA LEU A 358 -10.94 -16.43 -4.34
C LEU A 358 -11.45 -17.09 -5.65
N HIS A 359 -12.77 -17.17 -5.82
CA HIS A 359 -13.38 -17.74 -7.02
C HIS A 359 -13.62 -16.67 -8.10
N ARG A 360 -13.49 -17.07 -9.37
CA ARG A 360 -13.80 -16.20 -10.51
C ARG A 360 -15.28 -16.33 -10.86
N LYS A 361 -16.01 -15.22 -10.84
CA LYS A 361 -17.42 -15.15 -11.21
C LYS A 361 -17.56 -14.52 -12.59
N GLU A 362 -18.45 -15.06 -13.41
CA GLU A 362 -18.82 -14.41 -14.67
C GLU A 362 -19.47 -13.05 -14.38
N PRO A 363 -19.19 -12.02 -15.20
CA PRO A 363 -19.75 -10.69 -15.01
C PRO A 363 -21.25 -10.72 -15.34
N THR A 364 -22.10 -10.63 -14.30
CA THR A 364 -23.56 -10.62 -14.45
C THR A 364 -24.14 -9.22 -14.71
N GLY A 365 -23.30 -8.18 -14.72
CA GLY A 365 -23.71 -6.78 -14.86
C GLY A 365 -22.53 -5.81 -14.77
N PRO A 366 -22.81 -4.49 -14.76
CA PRO A 366 -21.79 -3.46 -14.57
C PRO A 366 -21.19 -3.55 -13.15
N LEU A 367 -19.91 -3.22 -13.01
CA LEU A 367 -19.23 -3.27 -11.72
C LEU A 367 -19.78 -2.20 -10.77
N ALA A 368 -20.10 -2.63 -9.56
CA ALA A 368 -20.52 -1.79 -8.45
C ALA A 368 -19.33 -1.44 -7.54
N MET A 369 -19.56 -0.53 -6.58
CA MET A 369 -18.55 -0.15 -5.60
C MET A 369 -17.98 -1.38 -4.87
N ASN A 370 -16.65 -1.39 -4.69
CA ASN A 370 -15.87 -2.47 -4.08
C ASN A 370 -15.72 -3.74 -4.93
N ASP A 371 -16.34 -3.82 -6.11
CA ASP A 371 -16.08 -4.93 -7.02
C ASP A 371 -14.64 -4.88 -7.51
N ILE A 372 -14.01 -6.05 -7.52
CA ILE A 372 -12.68 -6.26 -8.06
C ILE A 372 -12.81 -7.17 -9.26
N ALA A 373 -12.38 -6.70 -10.42
CA ALA A 373 -12.57 -7.43 -11.67
C ALA A 373 -11.30 -7.41 -12.52
N ARG A 374 -11.12 -8.47 -13.30
CA ARG A 374 -10.13 -8.47 -14.37
C ARG A 374 -10.75 -7.84 -15.60
N VAL A 375 -10.12 -6.80 -16.13
CA VAL A 375 -10.65 -5.99 -17.22
C VAL A 375 -9.62 -5.83 -18.34
N VAL A 376 -10.13 -5.55 -19.54
CA VAL A 376 -9.33 -5.09 -20.68
C VAL A 376 -9.58 -3.60 -20.88
N ILE A 377 -8.50 -2.83 -20.96
CA ILE A 377 -8.51 -1.38 -21.08
C ILE A 377 -7.76 -1.00 -22.35
N HIS A 378 -8.38 -0.14 -23.14
CA HIS A 378 -7.75 0.47 -24.31
C HIS A 378 -7.49 1.95 -24.05
N THR A 379 -6.26 2.40 -24.24
CA THR A 379 -5.86 3.80 -24.08
C THR A 379 -5.66 4.50 -25.43
N ALA A 380 -6.02 5.78 -25.49
CA ALA A 380 -5.84 6.60 -26.68
C ALA A 380 -4.35 6.77 -27.04
N GLU A 381 -3.49 6.97 -26.03
CA GLU A 381 -2.04 6.99 -26.18
C GLU A 381 -1.41 5.76 -25.49
N PRO A 382 -0.30 5.21 -26.01
CA PRO A 382 0.40 4.10 -25.38
C PRO A 382 0.86 4.45 -23.96
N LEU A 383 0.69 3.51 -23.02
CA LEU A 383 1.30 3.61 -21.70
C LEU A 383 2.71 3.03 -21.71
N LEU A 384 3.59 3.63 -20.90
CA LEU A 384 4.96 3.18 -20.64
C LEU A 384 4.95 2.35 -19.35
N ARG A 385 4.57 1.07 -19.47
CA ARG A 385 4.22 0.26 -18.30
C ARG A 385 5.11 -0.93 -18.05
N ASP A 386 5.16 -1.34 -16.79
CA ASP A 386 5.61 -2.66 -16.37
C ASP A 386 4.41 -3.45 -15.82
N ASP A 387 4.67 -4.65 -15.34
CA ASP A 387 3.69 -5.45 -14.61
C ASP A 387 3.72 -5.04 -13.13
N TYR A 388 2.54 -4.98 -12.49
CA TYR A 388 2.42 -4.45 -11.12
C TYR A 388 3.28 -5.19 -10.10
N GLU A 389 3.45 -6.50 -10.26
CA GLU A 389 4.31 -7.34 -9.42
C GLU A 389 5.80 -6.99 -9.55
N HIS A 390 6.25 -6.46 -10.69
CA HIS A 390 7.65 -6.08 -10.91
C HIS A 390 7.91 -4.62 -10.52
N ASN A 391 6.98 -3.72 -10.84
CA ASN A 391 7.08 -2.31 -10.45
C ASN A 391 5.69 -1.74 -10.16
N ARG A 392 5.40 -1.50 -8.88
CA ARG A 392 4.11 -0.99 -8.41
C ARG A 392 3.79 0.41 -8.94
N VAL A 393 4.80 1.25 -9.19
CA VAL A 393 4.63 2.64 -9.65
C VAL A 393 4.24 2.69 -11.13
N THR A 394 4.95 1.95 -11.99
CA THR A 394 4.66 1.89 -13.44
C THR A 394 3.64 0.81 -13.79
N GLY A 395 3.25 -0.04 -12.84
CA GLY A 395 2.19 -1.02 -12.98
C GLY A 395 0.84 -0.60 -12.40
N SER A 396 0.72 0.57 -11.75
CA SER A 396 -0.56 1.07 -11.24
C SER A 396 -1.11 2.23 -12.05
N PHE A 397 -2.44 2.39 -12.01
CA PHE A 397 -3.13 3.53 -12.58
C PHE A 397 -4.44 3.81 -11.83
N ILE A 398 -5.01 4.98 -12.07
CA ILE A 398 -6.38 5.29 -11.66
C ILE A 398 -7.22 5.71 -12.88
N LEU A 399 -8.51 5.41 -12.83
CA LEU A 399 -9.51 5.95 -13.76
C LEU A 399 -10.25 7.10 -13.07
N VAL A 400 -10.39 8.21 -13.78
CA VAL A 400 -11.13 9.39 -13.35
C VAL A 400 -12.29 9.59 -14.32
N ASP A 401 -13.49 9.76 -13.78
CA ASP A 401 -14.65 10.11 -14.59
C ASP A 401 -14.53 11.58 -15.02
N GLU A 402 -14.51 11.84 -16.32
CA GLU A 402 -14.33 13.19 -16.88
C GLU A 402 -15.51 14.12 -16.56
N SER A 403 -16.71 13.56 -16.33
CA SER A 403 -17.92 14.35 -16.07
C SER A 403 -18.00 14.83 -14.62
N THR A 404 -17.54 14.00 -13.66
CA THR A 404 -17.63 14.29 -12.22
C THR A 404 -16.29 14.72 -11.63
N GLY A 405 -15.17 14.41 -12.29
CA GLY A 405 -13.83 14.55 -11.73
C GLY A 405 -13.51 13.54 -10.61
N ALA A 406 -14.42 12.61 -10.31
CA ALA A 406 -14.23 11.62 -9.26
C ALA A 406 -13.28 10.50 -9.71
N THR A 407 -12.49 9.98 -8.77
CA THR A 407 -11.70 8.77 -9.02
C THR A 407 -12.65 7.58 -9.04
N ALA A 408 -12.88 7.05 -10.24
CA ALA A 408 -13.84 5.98 -10.48
C ALA A 408 -13.27 4.59 -10.12
N ALA A 409 -11.98 4.38 -10.38
CA ALA A 409 -11.33 3.10 -10.14
C ALA A 409 -9.83 3.22 -9.88
N ALA A 410 -9.26 2.23 -9.21
CA ALA A 410 -7.82 1.98 -9.15
C ALA A 410 -7.51 0.65 -9.83
N GLY A 411 -6.36 0.55 -10.50
CA GLY A 411 -6.01 -0.65 -11.25
C GLY A 411 -4.54 -1.03 -11.17
N MET A 412 -4.31 -2.33 -11.32
CA MET A 412 -3.02 -3.01 -11.29
C MET A 412 -2.84 -3.75 -12.60
N LEU A 413 -1.83 -3.35 -13.38
CA LEU A 413 -1.53 -3.86 -14.71
C LEU A 413 -0.94 -5.27 -14.60
N LEU A 414 -1.51 -6.18 -15.37
CA LEU A 414 -1.14 -7.59 -15.39
C LEU A 414 -0.14 -7.89 -16.52
N PRO A 415 0.63 -8.98 -16.39
CA PRO A 415 1.42 -9.51 -17.48
C PRO A 415 0.52 -9.85 -18.69
N PRO A 416 1.02 -9.67 -19.92
CA PRO A 416 0.34 -10.10 -21.12
C PRO A 416 0.23 -11.62 -21.07
N ARG A 417 -0.89 -12.16 -21.55
CA ARG A 417 -0.98 -13.59 -21.80
C ARG A 417 -0.07 -13.95 -22.96
N GLU A 418 0.77 -14.96 -22.76
CA GLU A 418 1.43 -15.67 -23.86
C GLU A 418 0.41 -16.34 -24.78
#